data_AF-A0A925CZA8-F1
#
_entry.id   AF-A0A925CZA8-F1
#
_cell.length_a   1.000
_cell.length_b   1.000
_cell.length_c   1.000
_cell.angle_alpha   90.00
_cell.angle_beta   90.00
_cell.angle_gamma   90.00
#
_symmetry.space_group_name_H-M   'P 1'
#
loop_
_entity.id
_entity.type
_entity.pdbx_description
1 polymer ?
#
loop_
_entity_poly.entity_id
_entity_poly.type
_entity_poly.pdbx_seq_one_letter_code
_entity_poly.pdbx_strand_id
1 'polypeptide(L)'
;MSTLNTVGQWEKRWHPLRREWIVYAAHRNTRPWNFDLRQSSASSPSYDPNCYLCPGNIRVSGKANPDPYSVFIFENDHPVVGLNAPNIPMEFSSMHDGLYKKAEAIGIAKVVCYDPRHNVTLNDVSTDQVAAVFRSLREEMIAFEKHPSIKSVLIFENKGEIVGVSNPHPHCQIYATD
;
A
#
# COMPACT_ATOMS: atom_id res chain seq x y z
N MET A 1 -49.27 -21.52 0.61
CA MET A 1 -47.92 -21.39 0.04
C MET A 1 -47.41 -19.99 0.36
N SER A 2 -46.51 -19.87 1.34
CA SER A 2 -45.90 -18.59 1.72
C SER A 2 -44.88 -18.21 0.64
N THR A 3 -45.15 -17.14 -0.10
CA THR A 3 -44.17 -16.51 -0.98
C THR A 3 -43.02 -15.98 -0.11
N LEU A 4 -41.94 -16.76 -0.02
CA LEU A 4 -40.69 -16.30 0.59
C LEU A 4 -40.28 -15.01 -0.11
N ASN A 5 -40.21 -13.92 0.65
CA ASN A 5 -39.82 -12.62 0.15
C ASN A 5 -38.33 -12.67 -0.24
N THR A 6 -38.05 -12.86 -1.52
CA THR A 6 -36.69 -12.96 -2.08
C THR A 6 -36.10 -11.59 -2.46
N VAL A 7 -36.86 -10.51 -2.26
CA VAL A 7 -36.41 -9.14 -2.54
C VAL A 7 -35.14 -8.85 -1.74
N GLY A 8 -34.04 -8.56 -2.44
CA GLY A 8 -32.74 -8.22 -1.84
C GLY A 8 -31.88 -9.41 -1.39
N GLN A 9 -32.25 -10.67 -1.64
CA GLN A 9 -31.40 -11.83 -1.29
C GLN A 9 -30.17 -11.98 -2.20
N TRP A 10 -30.29 -11.56 -3.45
CA TRP A 10 -29.20 -11.36 -4.39
C TRP A 10 -29.57 -10.32 -5.45
N GLU A 11 -28.59 -9.59 -5.97
CA GLU A 11 -28.78 -8.60 -7.04
C GLU A 11 -27.43 -8.17 -7.64
N LYS A 12 -27.45 -7.47 -8.78
CA LYS A 12 -26.29 -6.73 -9.26
C LYS A 12 -26.50 -5.25 -9.01
N ARG A 13 -25.50 -4.57 -8.42
CA ARG A 13 -25.49 -3.11 -8.29
C ARG A 13 -24.34 -2.52 -9.10
N TRP A 14 -24.61 -1.45 -9.83
CA TRP A 14 -23.61 -0.75 -10.62
C TRP A 14 -22.69 0.09 -9.72
N HIS A 15 -21.37 -0.03 -9.86
CA HIS A 15 -20.38 0.77 -9.14
C HIS A 15 -19.89 1.93 -10.03
N PRO A 16 -20.31 3.19 -9.82
CA PRO A 16 -20.07 4.28 -10.77
C PRO A 16 -18.59 4.68 -10.93
N LEU A 17 -17.80 4.62 -9.85
CA LEU A 17 -16.37 4.96 -9.91
C LEU A 17 -15.53 3.89 -10.64
N ARG A 18 -15.85 2.60 -10.44
CA ARG A 18 -15.17 1.47 -11.07
C ARG A 18 -15.74 1.11 -12.45
N ARG A 19 -16.96 1.61 -12.76
CA ARG A 19 -17.73 1.33 -13.98
C ARG A 19 -17.94 -0.17 -14.24
N GLU A 20 -18.32 -0.90 -13.19
CA GLU A 20 -18.57 -2.34 -13.25
C GLU A 20 -19.82 -2.75 -12.45
N TRP A 21 -20.39 -3.90 -12.78
CA TRP A 21 -21.48 -4.51 -12.02
C TRP A 21 -20.93 -5.39 -10.90
N ILE A 22 -21.39 -5.18 -9.67
CA ILE A 22 -21.02 -5.99 -8.50
C ILE A 22 -22.19 -6.91 -8.13
N VAL A 23 -21.91 -8.19 -7.97
CA VAL A 23 -22.89 -9.19 -7.51
C VAL A 23 -22.96 -9.18 -5.98
N TYR A 24 -24.13 -8.88 -5.44
CA TYR A 24 -24.48 -9.00 -4.03
C TYR A 24 -25.26 -10.31 -3.85
N ALA A 25 -24.83 -11.16 -2.92
CA ALA A 25 -25.47 -12.44 -2.64
C ALA A 25 -25.48 -12.71 -1.13
N ALA A 26 -26.34 -12.01 -0.40
CA ALA A 26 -26.34 -11.96 1.07
C ALA A 26 -26.51 -13.34 1.73
N HIS A 27 -27.24 -14.24 1.09
CA HIS A 27 -27.45 -15.61 1.55
C HIS A 27 -26.17 -16.48 1.58
N ARG A 28 -25.05 -16.05 0.97
CA ARG A 28 -23.82 -16.86 0.90
C ARG A 28 -23.03 -16.92 2.21
N ASN A 29 -23.30 -16.04 3.18
CA ASN A 29 -22.62 -16.04 4.48
C ASN A 29 -22.95 -17.28 5.33
N THR A 30 -24.02 -18.02 5.01
CA THR A 30 -24.39 -19.27 5.70
C THR A 30 -23.71 -20.51 5.13
N ARG A 31 -22.89 -20.35 4.07
CA ARG A 31 -22.16 -21.48 3.49
C ARG A 31 -21.18 -22.04 4.53
N PRO A 32 -21.16 -23.36 4.78
CA PRO A 32 -20.17 -23.97 5.66
C PRO A 32 -18.75 -23.59 5.22
N TRP A 33 -17.98 -23.02 6.14
CA TRP A 33 -16.60 -22.60 5.91
C TRP A 33 -15.69 -23.40 6.84
N ASN A 34 -14.98 -24.37 6.27
CA ASN A 34 -13.98 -25.18 6.96
C ASN A 34 -12.60 -24.58 6.68
N PHE A 35 -12.22 -23.54 7.40
CA PHE A 35 -10.86 -23.01 7.37
C PHE A 35 -10.31 -22.93 8.79
N ASP A 36 -9.01 -23.18 8.87
CA ASP A 36 -8.24 -23.15 10.11
C ASP A 36 -8.23 -21.72 10.66
N LEU A 37 -8.74 -21.53 11.88
CA LEU A 37 -8.65 -20.27 12.59
C LEU A 37 -7.17 -20.03 12.90
N ARG A 38 -6.49 -19.24 12.05
CA ARG A 38 -5.09 -18.87 12.30
C ARG A 38 -5.02 -18.17 13.65
N GLN A 39 -4.16 -18.71 14.52
CA GLN A 39 -3.91 -18.14 15.83
C GLN A 39 -3.42 -16.71 15.68
N SER A 40 -3.94 -15.82 16.53
CA SER A 40 -3.37 -14.49 16.72
C SER A 40 -1.89 -14.63 17.05
N SER A 41 -1.02 -14.00 16.26
CA SER A 41 0.41 -13.97 16.50
C SER A 41 0.73 -13.43 17.89
N ALA A 42 1.78 -13.96 18.52
CA ALA A 42 2.30 -13.45 19.80
C ALA A 42 2.57 -11.94 19.74
N SER A 43 2.52 -11.25 20.89
CA SER A 43 2.78 -9.81 20.96
C SER A 43 4.20 -9.47 20.48
N SER A 44 4.32 -8.73 19.37
CA SER A 44 5.60 -8.25 18.86
C SER A 44 6.25 -7.25 19.84
N PRO A 45 7.59 -7.17 19.89
CA PRO A 45 8.29 -6.20 20.73
C PRO A 45 8.13 -4.77 20.17
N SER A 46 8.22 -3.76 21.04
CA SER A 46 8.19 -2.36 20.62
C SER A 46 9.38 -1.95 19.76
N TYR A 47 10.47 -2.71 19.81
CA TYR A 47 11.65 -2.53 18.97
C TYR A 47 12.14 -3.91 18.56
N ASP A 48 12.47 -4.07 17.28
CA ASP A 48 13.07 -5.29 16.74
C ASP A 48 14.42 -4.93 16.09
N PRO A 49 15.56 -5.43 16.61
CA PRO A 49 16.88 -5.16 16.05
C PRO A 49 17.07 -5.71 14.63
N ASN A 50 16.21 -6.63 14.18
CA ASN A 50 16.25 -7.18 12.82
C ASN A 50 15.30 -6.47 11.85
N CYS A 51 14.49 -5.51 12.33
CA CYS A 51 13.54 -4.79 11.50
C CYS A 51 14.24 -3.68 10.71
N TYR A 52 14.18 -3.73 9.37
CA TYR A 52 14.75 -2.69 8.50
C TYR A 52 14.15 -1.29 8.67
N LEU A 53 13.03 -1.14 9.40
CA LEU A 53 12.32 0.14 9.56
C LEU A 53 12.44 0.73 10.98
N CYS A 54 12.91 -0.04 11.96
CA CYS A 54 13.10 0.47 13.32
C CYS A 54 14.18 1.58 13.36
N PRO A 55 14.08 2.55 14.30
CA PRO A 55 15.09 3.58 14.49
C PRO A 55 16.49 3.00 14.70
N GLY A 56 17.52 3.64 14.16
CA GLY A 56 18.92 3.21 14.31
C GLY A 56 19.32 1.94 13.54
N ASN A 57 18.36 1.12 13.10
CA ASN A 57 18.66 -0.07 12.31
C ASN A 57 19.15 0.27 10.91
N ILE A 58 19.90 -0.68 10.33
CA ILE A 58 20.40 -0.61 8.97
C ILE A 58 19.33 -1.14 8.02
N ARG A 59 18.97 -0.36 7.00
CA ARG A 59 18.05 -0.79 5.93
C ARG A 59 18.71 -1.76 4.97
N VAL A 60 17.92 -2.36 4.07
CA VAL A 60 18.43 -3.26 3.03
C VAL A 60 19.48 -2.59 2.14
N SER A 61 19.37 -1.28 1.90
CA SER A 61 20.39 -0.50 1.19
C SER A 61 21.71 -0.28 1.95
N GLY A 62 21.80 -0.68 3.22
CA GLY A 62 22.96 -0.41 4.09
C GLY A 62 22.92 0.97 4.79
N LYS A 63 21.88 1.78 4.55
CA LYS A 63 21.71 3.09 5.20
C LYS A 63 21.11 2.94 6.59
N ALA A 64 21.63 3.67 7.57
CA ALA A 64 21.04 3.73 8.92
C ALA A 64 19.75 4.56 8.91
N ASN A 65 18.76 4.13 9.68
CA ASN A 65 17.57 4.91 9.97
C ASN A 65 17.88 5.98 11.03
N PRO A 66 17.25 7.17 10.93
CA PRO A 66 17.36 8.17 11.98
C PRO A 66 16.93 7.61 13.35
N ASP A 67 17.55 8.11 14.42
CA ASP A 67 17.14 7.81 15.80
C ASP A 67 17.33 9.08 16.66
N PRO A 68 16.24 9.67 17.19
CA PRO A 68 14.83 9.27 17.07
C PRO A 68 14.15 9.77 15.78
N TYR A 69 13.02 9.17 15.41
CA TYR A 69 12.04 9.74 14.48
C TYR A 69 10.62 9.60 15.02
N SER A 70 9.69 10.44 14.54
CA SER A 70 8.24 10.28 14.76
C SER A 70 7.56 9.72 13.51
N VAL A 71 7.64 10.44 12.39
CA VAL A 71 7.31 9.96 11.04
C VAL A 71 8.60 9.94 10.24
N PHE A 72 8.87 8.85 9.53
CA PHE A 72 10.09 8.70 8.74
C PHE A 72 9.75 8.31 7.31
N ILE A 73 10.16 9.15 6.36
CA ILE A 73 9.90 8.98 4.93
C ILE A 73 11.22 8.84 4.20
N PHE A 74 11.33 7.84 3.34
CA PHE A 74 12.51 7.62 2.50
C PHE A 74 12.12 6.98 1.17
N GLU A 75 12.96 7.17 0.14
CA GLU A 75 12.82 6.44 -1.13
C GLU A 75 13.03 4.94 -0.91
N ASN A 76 12.15 4.13 -1.49
CA ASN A 76 12.18 2.69 -1.33
C ASN A 76 13.49 2.12 -1.87
N ASP A 77 14.17 1.30 -1.07
CA ASP A 77 15.44 0.66 -1.44
C ASP A 77 15.26 -0.35 -2.60
N HIS A 78 14.04 -0.84 -2.84
CA HIS A 78 13.65 -1.69 -3.98
C HIS A 78 12.44 -1.09 -4.71
N PRO A 79 12.63 0.02 -5.45
CA PRO A 79 11.52 0.74 -6.03
C PRO A 79 10.97 0.01 -7.28
N VAL A 80 9.65 0.09 -7.48
CA VAL A 80 8.97 -0.47 -8.66
C VAL A 80 9.02 0.46 -9.88
N VAL A 81 9.45 1.71 -9.68
CA VAL A 81 9.55 2.78 -10.67
C VAL A 81 10.81 3.60 -10.39
N GLY A 82 11.34 4.31 -11.39
CA GLY A 82 12.50 5.17 -11.20
C GLY A 82 12.59 6.28 -12.23
N LEU A 83 13.09 7.46 -11.83
CA LEU A 83 13.33 8.57 -12.77
C LEU A 83 14.36 8.23 -13.86
N ASN A 84 15.20 7.23 -13.60
CA ASN A 84 16.19 6.67 -14.51
C ASN A 84 15.73 5.32 -15.08
N ALA A 85 14.42 5.10 -15.22
CA ALA A 85 13.87 3.88 -15.81
C ALA A 85 14.59 3.56 -17.14
N PRO A 86 14.98 2.29 -17.39
CA PRO A 86 15.71 1.94 -18.60
C PRO A 86 14.91 2.27 -19.86
N ASN A 87 15.57 2.91 -20.84
CA ASN A 87 14.96 3.22 -22.13
C ASN A 87 14.43 1.95 -22.80
N ILE A 88 13.24 2.03 -23.38
CA ILE A 88 12.67 0.94 -24.20
C ILE A 88 13.05 1.17 -25.67
N PRO A 89 13.85 0.28 -26.30
CA PRO A 89 14.19 0.44 -27.71
C PRO A 89 12.94 0.49 -28.60
N MET A 90 12.99 1.32 -29.64
CA MET A 90 11.84 1.59 -30.51
C MET A 90 11.26 0.34 -31.18
N GLU A 91 12.11 -0.65 -31.49
CA GLU A 91 11.70 -1.96 -32.01
C GLU A 91 10.83 -2.78 -31.03
N PHE A 92 10.88 -2.48 -29.73
CA PHE A 92 10.08 -3.13 -28.69
C PHE A 92 8.97 -2.25 -28.11
N SER A 93 8.92 -0.96 -28.47
CA SER A 93 7.92 -0.04 -27.94
C SER A 93 6.51 -0.31 -28.49
N SER A 94 6.43 -0.87 -29.70
CA SER A 94 5.19 -1.23 -30.38
C SER A 94 5.36 -2.53 -31.17
N MET A 95 4.66 -3.58 -30.76
CA MET A 95 4.67 -4.89 -31.43
C MET A 95 3.26 -5.26 -31.94
N HIS A 96 3.20 -6.12 -32.95
CA HIS A 96 1.96 -6.61 -33.57
C HIS A 96 1.01 -5.46 -33.93
N ASP A 97 1.45 -4.58 -34.83
CA ASP A 97 0.69 -3.42 -35.32
C ASP A 97 0.16 -2.50 -34.22
N GLY A 98 0.87 -2.43 -33.08
CA GLY A 98 0.53 -1.56 -31.96
C GLY A 98 -0.46 -2.15 -30.96
N LEU A 99 -0.80 -3.44 -31.09
CA LEU A 99 -1.60 -4.16 -30.10
C LEU A 99 -0.88 -4.24 -28.75
N TYR A 100 0.44 -4.47 -28.76
CA TYR A 100 1.26 -4.50 -27.55
C TYR A 100 2.18 -3.30 -27.50
N LYS A 101 2.11 -2.55 -26.40
CA LYS A 101 2.92 -1.36 -26.15
C LYS A 101 3.71 -1.52 -24.87
N LYS A 102 4.95 -1.04 -24.88
CA LYS A 102 5.82 -0.96 -23.70
C LYS A 102 6.17 0.50 -23.46
N ALA A 103 6.31 0.86 -22.20
CA ALA A 103 6.73 2.18 -21.75
C ALA A 103 7.71 2.04 -20.59
N GLU A 104 8.47 3.09 -20.36
CA GLU A 104 9.37 3.20 -19.22
C GLU A 104 8.55 3.32 -17.93
N ALA A 105 9.03 2.71 -16.85
CA ALA A 105 8.39 2.77 -15.53
C ALA A 105 8.88 4.01 -14.75
N ILE A 106 8.58 5.21 -15.25
CA ILE A 106 9.07 6.46 -14.67
C ILE A 106 8.28 6.80 -13.41
N GLY A 107 9.01 7.10 -12.33
CA GLY A 107 8.37 7.50 -11.08
C GLY A 107 9.29 7.50 -9.88
N ILE A 108 8.69 7.67 -8.71
CA ILE A 108 9.33 7.69 -7.40
C ILE A 108 8.49 6.82 -6.46
N ALA A 109 9.12 5.84 -5.82
CA ALA A 109 8.50 5.02 -4.78
C ALA A 109 9.08 5.38 -3.41
N LYS A 110 8.22 5.65 -2.43
CA LYS A 110 8.62 5.96 -1.05
C LYS A 110 7.96 5.02 -0.04
N VAL A 111 8.62 4.83 1.09
CA VAL A 111 8.11 4.17 2.30
C VAL A 111 7.92 5.23 3.38
N VAL A 112 6.84 5.13 4.13
CA VAL A 112 6.47 6.07 5.20
C VAL A 112 6.23 5.29 6.49
N CYS A 113 7.16 5.32 7.44
CA CYS A 113 6.98 4.76 8.77
C CYS A 113 6.15 5.70 9.65
N TYR A 114 5.13 5.17 10.32
CA TYR A 114 4.17 5.97 11.08
C TYR A 114 4.61 6.31 12.51
N ASP A 115 5.39 5.44 13.14
CA ASP A 115 5.77 5.52 14.56
C ASP A 115 7.07 4.72 14.76
N PRO A 116 7.99 5.13 15.66
CA PRO A 116 9.21 4.38 15.93
C PRO A 116 8.95 2.99 16.53
N ARG A 117 7.79 2.77 17.14
CA ARG A 117 7.44 1.49 17.79
C ARG A 117 7.01 0.48 16.75
N HIS A 118 7.62 -0.70 16.80
CA HIS A 118 7.39 -1.79 15.86
C HIS A 118 6.04 -2.50 16.05
N ASN A 119 5.53 -2.52 17.28
CA ASN A 119 4.35 -3.31 17.66
C ASN A 119 3.05 -2.51 17.73
N VAL A 120 3.00 -1.33 17.10
CA VAL A 120 1.79 -0.52 17.01
C VAL A 120 1.30 -0.48 15.58
N THR A 121 0.02 -0.18 15.41
CA THR A 121 -0.58 0.12 14.12
C THR A 121 -1.11 1.55 14.12
N LEU A 122 -1.55 2.05 12.96
CA LEU A 122 -2.13 3.40 12.86
C LEU A 122 -3.35 3.59 13.79
N ASN A 123 -4.04 2.51 14.18
CA ASN A 123 -5.16 2.57 15.12
C ASN A 123 -4.73 2.70 16.60
N ASP A 124 -3.49 2.37 16.93
CA ASP A 124 -2.98 2.31 18.31
C ASP A 124 -2.24 3.59 18.71
N VAL A 125 -1.89 4.44 17.75
CA VAL A 125 -1.17 5.71 18.00
C VAL A 125 -2.14 6.84 18.34
N SER A 126 -1.62 7.92 18.94
CA SER A 126 -2.44 9.08 19.31
C SER A 126 -2.99 9.79 18.07
N THR A 127 -4.11 10.51 18.23
CA THR A 127 -4.66 11.36 17.16
C THR A 127 -3.66 12.40 16.66
N ASP A 128 -2.80 12.92 17.54
CA ASP A 128 -1.74 13.85 17.14
C ASP A 128 -0.69 13.19 16.23
N GLN A 129 -0.36 11.92 16.51
CA GLN A 129 0.55 11.15 15.67
C GLN A 129 -0.09 10.80 14.32
N VAL A 130 -1.37 10.40 14.31
CA VAL A 130 -2.13 10.22 13.05
C VAL A 130 -2.12 11.52 12.24
N ALA A 131 -2.39 12.65 12.89
CA ALA A 131 -2.36 13.95 12.23
C ALA A 131 -0.96 14.29 11.71
N ALA A 132 0.12 13.91 12.41
CA ALA A 132 1.49 14.08 11.93
C ALA A 132 1.75 13.27 10.65
N VAL A 133 1.33 12.00 10.60
CA VAL A 133 1.42 11.16 9.40
C VAL A 133 0.72 11.83 8.20
N PHE A 134 -0.54 12.26 8.37
CA PHE A 134 -1.28 12.91 7.28
C PHE A 134 -0.69 14.27 6.87
N ARG A 135 -0.10 15.03 7.79
CA ARG A 135 0.63 16.26 7.46
C ARG A 135 1.85 15.94 6.59
N SER A 136 2.64 14.93 6.94
CA SER A 136 3.80 14.52 6.14
C SER A 136 3.40 13.97 4.76
N LEU A 137 2.30 13.20 4.67
CA LEU A 137 1.75 12.76 3.38
C LEU A 137 1.30 13.94 2.50
N ARG A 138 0.71 14.98 3.10
CA ARG A 138 0.35 16.20 2.38
C ARG A 138 1.59 16.94 1.86
N GLU A 139 2.65 17.02 2.65
CA GLU A 139 3.92 17.63 2.24
C GLU A 139 4.55 16.88 1.06
N GLU A 140 4.51 15.54 1.09
CA GLU A 140 4.91 14.69 -0.04
C GLU A 140 4.08 14.96 -1.30
N MET A 141 2.75 15.04 -1.18
CA MET A 141 1.87 15.37 -2.30
C MET A 141 2.21 16.75 -2.92
N ILE A 142 2.45 17.77 -2.10
CA ILE A 142 2.84 19.12 -2.57
C ILE A 142 4.22 19.09 -3.25
N ALA A 143 5.14 18.25 -2.77
CA ALA A 143 6.44 18.08 -3.42
C ALA A 143 6.31 17.40 -4.78
N PHE A 144 5.49 16.35 -4.89
CA PHE A 144 5.22 15.65 -6.15
C PHE A 144 4.48 16.51 -7.17
N GLU A 145 3.56 17.37 -6.74
CA GLU A 145 2.87 18.34 -7.62
C GLU A 145 3.86 19.25 -8.37
N LYS A 146 5.00 19.58 -7.74
CA LYS A 146 6.05 20.41 -8.34
C LYS A 146 7.02 19.62 -9.21
N HIS A 147 6.93 18.29 -9.22
CA HIS A 147 7.83 17.44 -9.99
C HIS A 147 7.30 17.26 -11.42
N PRO A 148 8.00 17.76 -12.46
CA PRO A 148 7.44 17.87 -13.82
C PRO A 148 7.09 16.52 -14.45
N SER A 149 7.78 15.45 -14.05
CA SER A 149 7.53 14.10 -14.56
C SER A 149 6.38 13.37 -13.87
N ILE A 150 5.85 13.84 -12.73
CA ILE A 150 4.83 13.11 -11.96
C ILE A 150 3.43 13.60 -12.34
N LYS A 151 2.53 12.68 -12.67
CA LYS A 151 1.13 12.97 -13.01
C LYS A 151 0.12 12.30 -12.08
N SER A 152 0.51 11.23 -11.41
CA SER A 152 -0.34 10.46 -10.50
C SER A 152 0.40 10.11 -9.23
N VAL A 153 -0.29 10.18 -8.09
CA VAL A 153 0.24 9.76 -6.79
C VAL A 153 -0.77 8.84 -6.12
N LEU A 154 -0.31 7.63 -5.79
CA LEU A 154 -1.07 6.63 -5.05
C LEU A 154 -0.41 6.41 -3.68
N ILE A 155 -1.15 6.73 -2.62
CA ILE A 155 -0.77 6.42 -1.24
C ILE A 155 -1.58 5.22 -0.79
N PHE A 156 -0.94 4.18 -0.28
CA PHE A 156 -1.62 2.95 0.13
C PHE A 156 -0.85 2.22 1.24
N GLU A 157 -1.60 1.48 2.06
CA GLU A 157 -1.07 0.61 3.10
C GLU A 157 -1.53 -0.82 2.83
N ASN A 158 -0.57 -1.75 2.82
CA ASN A 158 -0.87 -3.16 2.96
C ASN A 158 -0.67 -3.52 4.43
N LYS A 159 -1.70 -4.06 5.10
CA LYS A 159 -1.66 -4.38 6.53
C LYS A 159 -2.01 -5.84 6.79
N GLY A 160 -1.09 -6.54 7.47
CA GLY A 160 -1.26 -7.90 7.96
C GLY A 160 -0.68 -8.96 7.02
N GLU A 161 -0.27 -10.09 7.61
CA GLU A 161 0.35 -11.21 6.88
C GLU A 161 -0.57 -11.78 5.79
N ILE A 162 -1.89 -11.72 6.00
CA ILE A 162 -2.90 -12.25 5.06
C ILE A 162 -2.88 -11.51 3.71
N VAL A 163 -2.45 -10.25 3.67
CA VAL A 163 -2.36 -9.45 2.42
C VAL A 163 -0.93 -9.31 1.90
N GLY A 164 0.01 -10.16 2.36
CA GLY A 164 1.36 -10.26 1.82
C GLY A 164 2.37 -9.25 2.39
N VAL A 165 2.12 -8.72 3.59
CA VAL A 165 3.08 -7.83 4.28
C VAL A 165 4.26 -8.65 4.80
N SER A 166 5.47 -8.33 4.32
CA SER A 166 6.72 -8.98 4.76
C SER A 166 7.42 -8.27 5.92
N ASN A 167 7.05 -7.03 6.23
CA ASN A 167 7.61 -6.26 7.35
C ASN A 167 6.49 -5.73 8.28
N PRO A 168 6.40 -6.20 9.53
CA PRO A 168 5.29 -5.86 10.43
C PRO A 168 5.32 -4.44 11.00
N HIS A 169 6.44 -3.72 10.86
CA HIS A 169 6.55 -2.35 11.35
C HIS A 169 5.54 -1.41 10.67
N PRO A 170 4.87 -0.49 11.40
CA PRO A 170 3.76 0.31 10.87
C PRO A 170 4.21 1.28 9.77
N HIS A 171 3.75 1.08 8.54
CA HIS A 171 4.10 1.91 7.41
C HIS A 171 3.04 1.93 6.30
N CYS A 172 3.09 2.96 5.45
CA CYS A 172 2.51 2.92 4.10
C CYS A 172 3.58 3.12 3.02
N GLN A 173 3.10 3.13 1.79
CA GLN A 173 3.90 3.42 0.61
C GLN A 173 3.26 4.53 -0.21
N ILE A 174 4.10 5.24 -0.95
CA ILE A 174 3.69 6.23 -1.95
C ILE A 174 4.31 5.83 -3.27
N TYR A 175 3.48 5.62 -4.29
CA TYR A 175 3.91 5.50 -5.68
C TYR A 175 3.48 6.73 -6.45
N ALA A 176 4.47 7.54 -6.84
CA ALA A 176 4.30 8.69 -7.70
C ALA A 176 4.79 8.32 -9.11
N THR A 177 3.93 8.38 -10.11
CA THR A 177 4.23 7.96 -11.49
C THR A 177 3.90 9.06 -12.49
N ASP A 178 4.45 8.94 -13.69
CA ASP A 178 4.14 9.80 -14.83
C ASP A 178 2.75 9.54 -15.45
#